data_AF-A0A372G8R1-F1
#
_entry.id   AF-A0A372G8R1-F1
#
_cell.length_a   1.000
_cell.length_b   1.000
_cell.length_c   1.000
_cell.angle_alpha   90.00
_cell.angle_beta   90.00
_cell.angle_gamma   90.00
#
_symmetry.space_group_name_H-M   'P 1'
#
loop_
_entity.id
_entity.type
_entity.pdbx_description
1 polymer ?
#
loop_
_entity_poly.entity_id
_entity_poly.type
_entity_poly.pdbx_seq_one_letter_code
_entity_poly.pdbx_strand_id
1 'polypeptide(L)'
;MTFPLMRGYDHINVVARLDPVAAVRDRELGDRMRKYPRLLPGGAPDFGHAVQRGKEWRIGALGCDDPSSARYGLAIDLRTDAAEEKDPETARALLAAAARLDPEEGEQLAKDEWELGDRRFRVVRVEKFILIGDRVMEPPRSTDADLAGDGLLRDHLIDPPAPCGQWEAQLRLNLVGHMPPPGTVPDQVRAEARHAIRTHPGVVLLPPTFVVVEVDGDSWAPITGGDDPNNARERLARHFTGLLPRLREFQGDPAGPGELAEWTAISEEIKASSGHRIVVRGREFRTVRVSRMMRLGRDGPEGPRPCDEESHGLTGAAEA
;
A
#
# COMPACT_ATOMS: atom_id res chain seq x y z
N MET A 1 9.11 -4.60 29.13
CA MET A 1 10.37 -4.19 28.45
C MET A 1 10.16 -2.81 27.87
N THR A 2 11.20 -1.99 27.70
CA THR A 2 11.04 -0.65 27.11
C THR A 2 11.46 -0.70 25.64
N PHE A 3 10.50 -0.55 24.73
CA PHE A 3 10.81 -0.48 23.30
C PHE A 3 11.52 0.85 22.99
N PRO A 4 12.66 0.83 22.28
CA PRO A 4 13.38 2.05 21.96
C PRO A 4 12.61 2.89 20.95
N LEU A 5 12.76 4.21 21.08
CA LEU A 5 12.21 5.18 20.14
C LEU A 5 12.86 5.03 18.76
N MET A 6 12.11 5.36 17.71
CA MET A 6 12.62 5.34 16.33
C MET A 6 13.67 6.45 16.16
N ARG A 7 14.86 6.08 15.69
CA ARG A 7 15.94 7.04 15.43
C ARG A 7 15.91 7.51 13.98
N GLY A 8 16.24 8.78 13.79
CA GLY A 8 16.42 9.39 12.47
C GLY A 8 15.16 9.58 11.63
N TYR A 9 13.97 9.40 12.22
CA TYR A 9 12.71 9.77 11.57
C TYR A 9 12.63 11.27 11.22
N ASP A 10 13.45 12.10 11.87
CA ASP A 10 13.43 13.56 11.80
C ASP A 10 14.42 14.17 10.78
N HIS A 11 15.17 13.34 10.05
CA HIS A 11 16.08 13.80 9.00
C HIS A 11 16.08 12.87 7.78
N ILE A 12 16.54 13.39 6.65
CA ILE A 12 16.75 12.64 5.41
C ILE A 12 18.26 12.52 5.20
N ASN A 13 18.79 11.30 5.18
CA ASN A 13 20.22 11.03 5.01
C ASN A 13 20.64 11.13 3.53
N VAL A 14 20.87 12.36 3.06
CA VAL A 14 21.29 12.61 1.68
C VAL A 14 22.79 12.36 1.53
N VAL A 15 23.17 11.46 0.61
CA VAL A 15 24.58 11.13 0.35
C VAL A 15 25.00 11.58 -1.05
N ALA A 16 26.26 12.01 -1.18
CA ALA A 16 26.82 12.44 -2.46
C ALA A 16 27.10 11.29 -3.43
N ARG A 17 27.28 10.07 -2.93
CA ARG A 17 27.55 8.86 -3.71
C ARG A 17 26.70 7.72 -3.19
N LEU A 18 25.73 7.33 -4.00
CA LEU A 18 24.95 6.11 -3.82
C LEU A 18 25.69 4.91 -4.40
N ASP A 19 25.27 3.71 -4.03
CA ASP A 19 25.63 2.53 -4.82
C ASP A 19 25.12 2.67 -6.27
N PRO A 20 25.72 1.97 -7.24
CA PRO A 20 25.38 2.16 -8.65
C PRO A 20 23.90 1.93 -8.99
N VAL A 21 23.22 0.98 -8.34
CA VAL A 21 21.82 0.66 -8.63
C VAL A 21 20.91 1.75 -8.05
N ALA A 22 21.16 2.16 -6.80
CA ALA A 22 20.43 3.27 -6.20
C ALA A 22 20.66 4.59 -6.95
N ALA A 23 21.87 4.84 -7.48
CA ALA A 23 22.15 6.02 -8.28
C ALA A 23 21.34 6.07 -9.59
N VAL A 24 21.17 4.93 -10.27
CA VAL A 24 20.31 4.82 -11.46
C VAL A 24 18.85 5.07 -11.11
N ARG A 25 18.37 4.47 -10.01
CA ARG A 25 16.99 4.67 -9.52
C ARG A 25 16.70 6.12 -9.14
N ASP A 26 17.62 6.79 -8.45
CA ASP A 26 17.49 8.21 -8.08
C ASP A 26 17.49 9.11 -9.32
N ARG A 27 18.34 8.83 -10.31
CA ARG A 27 18.35 9.56 -11.58
C ARG A 27 17.04 9.36 -12.35
N GLU A 28 16.56 8.12 -12.49
CA GLU A 28 15.28 7.84 -13.15
C GLU A 28 14.15 8.55 -12.41
N LEU A 29 14.12 8.53 -11.07
CA LEU A 29 13.15 9.28 -10.28
C LEU A 29 13.17 10.78 -10.63
N GLY A 30 14.33 11.40 -10.77
CA GLY A 30 14.44 12.81 -11.18
C GLY A 30 13.87 13.10 -12.57
N ASP A 31 14.13 12.22 -13.53
CA ASP A 31 13.53 12.32 -14.88
C ASP A 31 12.00 12.18 -14.82
N ARG A 32 11.50 11.28 -13.98
CA ARG A 32 10.06 11.07 -13.78
C ARG A 32 9.40 12.25 -13.08
N MET A 33 10.00 12.81 -12.04
CA MET A 33 9.46 14.00 -11.36
C MET A 33 9.39 15.21 -12.29
N ARG A 34 10.34 15.38 -13.21
CA ARG A 34 10.27 16.44 -14.23
C ARG A 34 9.15 16.23 -15.23
N LYS A 35 8.97 14.98 -15.70
CA LYS A 35 7.95 14.62 -16.69
C LYS A 35 6.54 14.54 -16.08
N TYR A 36 6.43 14.15 -14.82
CA TYR A 36 5.19 13.92 -14.08
C TYR A 36 5.21 14.74 -12.76
N PRO A 37 5.14 16.08 -12.82
CA PRO A 37 5.47 16.94 -11.68
C PRO A 37 4.39 17.05 -10.62
N ARG A 38 3.17 16.55 -10.87
CA ARG A 38 2.05 16.67 -9.93
C ARG A 38 1.82 15.35 -9.20
N LEU A 39 1.52 15.46 -7.91
CA LEU A 39 1.10 14.35 -7.05
C LEU A 39 -0.42 14.28 -7.04
N LEU A 40 -0.98 13.11 -7.33
CA LEU A 40 -2.38 12.78 -7.12
C LEU A 40 -2.52 11.70 -6.05
N PRO A 41 -3.61 11.70 -5.26
CA PRO A 41 -3.95 10.56 -4.42
C PRO A 41 -4.04 9.27 -5.24
N GLY A 42 -3.44 8.20 -4.75
CA GLY A 42 -3.41 6.88 -5.39
C GLY A 42 -4.53 5.95 -4.91
N GLY A 43 -5.68 6.51 -4.50
CA GLY A 43 -6.79 5.80 -3.85
C GLY A 43 -6.79 5.90 -2.33
N ALA A 44 -7.61 5.07 -1.68
CA ALA A 44 -7.63 4.91 -0.22
C ALA A 44 -6.25 4.47 0.31
N PRO A 45 -5.88 4.76 1.56
CA PRO A 45 -4.67 4.21 2.17
C PRO A 45 -4.65 2.67 2.14
N ASP A 46 -3.46 2.11 2.27
CA ASP A 46 -3.23 0.67 2.47
C ASP A 46 -2.87 0.43 3.94
N PHE A 47 -3.38 -0.65 4.51
CA PHE A 47 -3.20 -1.02 5.91
C PHE A 47 -2.54 -2.38 6.05
N GLY A 48 -1.98 -2.61 7.22
CA GLY A 48 -1.35 -3.86 7.60
C GLY A 48 -0.77 -3.74 9.00
N HIS A 49 0.29 -4.48 9.29
CA HIS A 49 0.99 -4.34 10.56
C HIS A 49 2.51 -4.35 10.39
N ALA A 50 3.18 -3.69 11.33
CA ALA A 50 4.62 -3.72 11.49
C ALA A 50 4.99 -4.29 12.87
N VAL A 51 6.16 -4.91 12.94
CA VAL A 51 6.73 -5.52 14.14
C VAL A 51 8.03 -4.83 14.49
N GLN A 52 8.12 -4.37 15.74
CA GLN A 52 9.35 -3.88 16.32
C GLN A 52 10.06 -4.99 17.09
N ARG A 53 11.32 -5.24 16.76
CA ARG A 53 12.25 -6.06 17.56
C ARG A 53 13.49 -5.25 17.86
N GLY A 54 13.75 -5.01 19.16
CA GLY A 54 14.78 -4.05 19.55
C GLY A 54 14.55 -2.69 18.90
N LYS A 55 15.52 -2.20 18.12
CA LYS A 55 15.46 -0.89 17.44
C LYS A 55 14.80 -0.92 16.06
N GLU A 56 14.59 -2.10 15.49
CA GLU A 56 14.15 -2.24 14.10
C GLU A 56 12.64 -2.40 14.03
N TRP A 57 12.03 -1.65 13.12
CA TRP A 57 10.66 -1.85 12.69
C TRP A 57 10.68 -2.54 11.33
N ARG A 58 9.91 -3.62 11.18
CA ARG A 58 9.75 -4.34 9.93
C ARG A 58 8.29 -4.54 9.61
N ILE A 59 7.94 -4.50 8.34
CA ILE A 59 6.57 -4.78 7.89
C ILE A 59 6.31 -6.28 8.09
N GLY A 60 5.24 -6.63 8.81
CA GLY A 60 4.79 -8.01 8.93
C GLY A 60 3.95 -8.42 7.71
N ALA A 61 2.97 -7.58 7.36
CA ALA A 61 2.22 -7.62 6.10
C ALA A 61 1.54 -6.27 5.82
N LEU A 62 1.28 -5.97 4.55
CA LEU A 62 0.38 -4.92 4.04
C LEU A 62 -0.72 -5.55 3.15
N GLY A 63 -1.56 -4.73 2.52
CA GLY A 63 -2.53 -5.15 1.50
C GLY A 63 -3.98 -5.17 1.98
N CYS A 64 -4.28 -4.55 3.11
CA CYS A 64 -5.65 -4.43 3.63
C CYS A 64 -6.22 -3.06 3.27
N ASP A 65 -7.49 -3.02 2.87
CA ASP A 65 -8.17 -1.76 2.52
C ASP A 65 -8.64 -0.97 3.75
N ASP A 66 -8.65 -1.60 4.92
CA ASP A 66 -9.12 -1.02 6.18
C ASP A 66 -8.37 -1.57 7.41
N PRO A 67 -8.42 -0.87 8.57
CA PRO A 67 -7.75 -1.29 9.80
C PRO A 67 -8.26 -2.63 10.40
N SER A 68 -9.55 -2.94 10.26
CA SER A 68 -10.13 -4.17 10.81
C SER A 68 -9.59 -5.41 10.09
N SER A 69 -9.52 -5.35 8.77
CA SER A 69 -8.86 -6.37 7.95
C SER A 69 -7.37 -6.52 8.30
N ALA A 70 -6.67 -5.41 8.60
CA ALA A 70 -5.28 -5.46 9.05
C ALA A 70 -5.11 -6.13 10.42
N ARG A 71 -6.03 -5.88 11.36
CA ARG A 71 -6.07 -6.57 12.67
C ARG A 71 -6.34 -8.07 12.52
N TYR A 72 -7.25 -8.45 11.62
CA TYR A 72 -7.51 -9.86 11.31
C TYR A 72 -6.26 -10.53 10.70
N GLY A 73 -5.59 -9.86 9.76
CA GLY A 73 -4.32 -10.33 9.21
C GLY A 73 -3.24 -10.52 10.29
N LEU A 74 -3.13 -9.58 11.24
CA LEU A 74 -2.27 -9.73 12.41
C LEU A 74 -2.66 -10.94 13.27
N ALA A 75 -3.96 -11.20 13.48
CA ALA A 75 -4.42 -12.37 14.23
C ALA A 75 -3.94 -13.69 13.62
N ILE A 76 -3.94 -13.80 12.28
CA ILE A 76 -3.42 -14.96 11.55
C ILE A 76 -1.91 -15.11 11.82
N ASP A 77 -1.14 -14.05 11.60
CA ASP A 77 0.31 -14.09 11.76
C ASP A 77 0.71 -14.36 13.23
N LEU A 78 -0.04 -13.85 14.22
CA LEU A 78 0.17 -14.16 15.64
C LEU A 78 -0.03 -15.65 15.97
N ARG A 79 -0.98 -16.33 15.32
CA ARG A 79 -1.17 -17.79 15.49
C ARG A 79 -0.02 -18.58 14.89
N THR A 80 0.45 -18.17 13.71
CA THR A 80 1.64 -18.76 13.08
C THR A 80 2.86 -18.59 13.98
N ASP A 81 3.12 -17.36 14.46
CA ASP A 81 4.21 -17.06 15.39
C ASP A 81 4.10 -17.89 16.68
N ALA A 82 2.90 -18.07 17.23
CA ALA A 82 2.69 -18.83 18.45
C ALA A 82 3.03 -20.32 18.31
N ALA A 83 2.84 -20.89 17.12
CA ALA A 83 3.18 -22.29 16.85
C ALA A 83 4.69 -22.52 16.79
N GLU A 84 5.45 -21.49 16.41
CA GLU A 84 6.92 -21.52 16.33
C GLU A 84 7.62 -21.01 17.61
N GLU A 85 6.85 -20.41 18.53
CA GLU A 85 7.36 -19.81 19.76
C GLU A 85 7.85 -20.87 20.76
N LYS A 86 9.04 -20.63 21.32
CA LYS A 86 9.69 -21.54 22.28
C LYS A 86 9.28 -21.24 23.72
N ASP A 87 8.98 -19.99 24.04
CA ASP A 87 8.50 -19.60 25.35
C ASP A 87 6.98 -19.83 25.48
N PRO A 88 6.52 -20.76 26.33
CA PRO A 88 5.09 -21.07 26.45
C PRO A 88 4.24 -19.90 26.95
N GLU A 89 4.81 -18.95 27.71
CA GLU A 89 4.09 -17.77 28.16
C GLU A 89 3.83 -16.80 27.02
N THR A 90 4.87 -16.51 26.22
CA THR A 90 4.74 -15.71 25.00
C THR A 90 3.80 -16.38 24.00
N ALA A 91 3.90 -17.69 23.77
CA ALA A 91 2.99 -18.42 22.88
C ALA A 91 1.52 -18.26 23.30
N ARG A 92 1.23 -18.38 24.60
CA ARG A 92 -0.13 -18.16 25.14
C ARG A 92 -0.59 -16.72 24.98
N ALA A 93 0.30 -15.75 25.17
CA ALA A 93 -0.01 -14.34 24.99
C ALA A 93 -0.32 -13.98 23.53
N LEU A 94 0.42 -14.55 22.57
CA LEU A 94 0.17 -14.42 21.14
C LEU A 94 -1.22 -14.97 20.77
N LEU A 95 -1.56 -16.18 21.22
CA LEU A 95 -2.89 -16.78 20.97
C LEU A 95 -4.02 -15.97 21.62
N ALA A 96 -3.81 -15.46 22.84
CA ALA A 96 -4.79 -14.63 23.52
C ALA A 96 -5.01 -13.28 22.80
N ALA A 97 -3.96 -12.68 22.24
CA ALA A 97 -4.07 -11.48 21.42
C ALA A 97 -4.79 -11.78 20.09
N ALA A 98 -4.42 -12.87 19.40
CA ALA A 98 -5.08 -13.29 18.16
C ALA A 98 -6.59 -13.47 18.33
N ALA A 99 -7.03 -14.14 19.41
CA ALA A 99 -8.46 -14.34 19.70
C ALA A 99 -9.24 -13.03 19.94
N ARG A 100 -8.57 -11.92 20.27
CA ARG A 100 -9.21 -10.60 20.42
C ARG A 100 -9.28 -9.81 19.12
N LEU A 101 -8.45 -10.17 18.14
CA LEU A 101 -8.35 -9.48 16.86
C LEU A 101 -9.12 -10.19 15.74
N ASP A 102 -9.60 -11.40 16.00
CA ASP A 102 -10.35 -12.19 15.04
C ASP A 102 -11.86 -11.94 15.17
N PRO A 103 -12.53 -11.37 14.15
CA PRO A 103 -13.98 -11.16 14.17
C PRO A 103 -14.79 -12.47 14.14
N GLU A 104 -14.18 -13.61 13.77
CA GLU A 104 -14.84 -14.93 13.82
C GLU A 104 -14.92 -15.48 15.25
N GLU A 105 -14.09 -14.99 16.16
CA GLU A 105 -14.02 -15.41 17.57
C GLU A 105 -14.83 -14.50 18.51
N GLY A 106 -15.37 -13.39 18.00
CA GLY A 106 -16.19 -12.44 18.76
C GLY A 106 -16.11 -11.00 18.24
N GLU A 107 -16.54 -10.04 19.07
CA GLU A 107 -16.35 -8.62 18.76
C GLU A 107 -14.86 -8.29 18.70
N GLN A 108 -14.40 -7.86 17.52
CA GLN A 108 -13.00 -7.51 17.31
C GLN A 108 -12.63 -6.30 18.18
N LEU A 109 -11.57 -6.43 18.97
CA LEU A 109 -11.03 -5.32 19.73
C LEU A 109 -10.29 -4.35 18.79
N ALA A 110 -10.77 -3.11 18.69
CA ALA A 110 -10.12 -2.02 17.97
C ALA A 110 -8.85 -1.52 18.70
N LYS A 111 -7.86 -2.41 18.85
CA LYS A 111 -6.56 -2.14 19.48
C LYS A 111 -5.45 -2.38 18.48
N ASP A 112 -4.76 -1.30 18.15
CA ASP A 112 -3.74 -1.27 17.10
C ASP A 112 -2.33 -1.57 17.59
N GLU A 113 -2.11 -1.73 18.90
CA GLU A 113 -0.78 -1.98 19.45
C GLU A 113 -0.75 -3.11 20.47
N TRP A 114 0.26 -3.96 20.35
CA TRP A 114 0.46 -5.12 21.21
C TRP A 114 1.94 -5.29 21.54
N GLU A 115 2.25 -5.46 22.83
CA GLU A 115 3.58 -5.83 23.29
C GLU A 115 3.53 -7.29 23.77
N LEU A 116 4.21 -8.19 23.06
CA LEU A 116 4.13 -9.64 23.28
C LEU A 116 5.55 -10.22 23.24
N GLY A 117 6.09 -10.54 24.42
CA GLY A 117 7.50 -10.90 24.57
C GLY A 117 8.42 -9.73 24.23
N ASP A 118 9.40 -9.97 23.36
CA ASP A 118 10.37 -8.97 22.87
C ASP A 118 9.89 -8.21 21.61
N ARG A 119 8.63 -8.43 21.20
CA ARG A 119 8.00 -7.83 20.02
C ARG A 119 6.96 -6.80 20.39
N ARG A 120 6.93 -5.69 19.64
CA ARG A 120 5.81 -4.75 19.62
C ARG A 120 5.19 -4.74 18.23
N PHE A 121 3.92 -5.09 18.15
CA PHE A 121 3.13 -5.06 16.92
C PHE A 121 2.35 -3.75 16.86
N ARG A 122 2.27 -3.15 15.67
CA ARG A 122 1.44 -1.97 15.40
C ARG A 122 0.69 -2.16 14.09
N VAL A 123 -0.62 -1.90 14.06
CA VAL A 123 -1.36 -1.69 12.81
C VAL A 123 -0.86 -0.39 12.18
N VAL A 124 -0.46 -0.43 10.91
CA VAL A 124 0.18 0.70 10.22
C VAL A 124 -0.62 1.18 9.03
N ARG A 125 -0.44 2.46 8.71
CA ARG A 125 -1.10 3.14 7.60
C ARG A 125 -0.08 3.57 6.53
N VAL A 126 -0.38 3.27 5.27
CA VAL A 126 0.46 3.59 4.10
C VAL A 126 -0.34 4.46 3.13
N GLU A 127 0.18 5.65 2.80
CA GLU A 127 -0.43 6.53 1.81
C GLU A 127 0.04 6.16 0.40
N LYS A 128 -0.91 6.12 -0.54
CA LYS A 128 -0.66 5.87 -1.96
C LYS A 128 -0.75 7.18 -2.74
N PHE A 129 0.15 7.37 -3.70
CA PHE A 129 0.13 8.51 -4.60
C PHE A 129 0.64 8.14 -5.99
N ILE A 130 0.21 8.91 -6.99
CA ILE A 130 0.58 8.74 -8.40
C ILE A 130 1.20 10.05 -8.89
N LEU A 131 2.27 9.95 -9.67
CA LEU A 131 2.80 11.10 -10.40
C LEU A 131 2.04 11.29 -11.72
N ILE A 132 1.65 12.52 -12.04
CA ILE A 132 0.94 12.88 -13.28
C ILE A 132 1.59 14.08 -13.96
N GLY A 133 1.64 14.05 -15.29
CA GLY A 133 2.11 15.13 -16.15
C GLY A 133 1.43 15.07 -17.51
N ASP A 134 1.05 16.21 -18.07
CA ASP A 134 0.36 16.31 -19.36
C ASP A 134 -0.87 15.37 -19.49
N ARG A 135 -1.64 15.25 -18.39
CA ARG A 135 -2.80 14.33 -18.28
C ARG A 135 -2.46 12.84 -18.48
N VAL A 136 -1.19 12.46 -18.24
CA VAL A 136 -0.71 11.08 -18.29
C VAL A 136 -0.12 10.71 -16.95
N MET A 137 -0.60 9.61 -16.37
CA MET A 137 -0.05 9.04 -15.14
C MET A 137 1.29 8.35 -15.42
N GLU A 138 2.17 8.36 -14.42
CA GLU A 138 3.49 7.74 -14.52
C GLU A 138 3.37 6.23 -14.83
N PRO A 139 3.95 5.75 -15.95
CA PRO A 139 4.02 4.33 -16.23
C PRO A 139 5.14 3.65 -15.42
N PRO A 140 5.20 2.31 -15.38
CA PRO A 140 6.32 1.58 -14.82
C PRO A 140 7.69 2.11 -15.27
N ARG A 141 8.63 2.11 -14.34
CA ARG A 141 10.03 2.46 -14.55
C ARG A 141 10.81 1.25 -15.04
N SER A 142 11.95 1.50 -15.68
CA SER A 142 12.85 0.41 -16.07
C SER A 142 13.38 -0.36 -14.86
N THR A 143 13.58 0.32 -13.73
CA THR A 143 14.11 -0.29 -12.49
C THR A 143 13.05 -0.98 -11.63
N ASP A 144 11.77 -0.91 -12.00
CA ASP A 144 10.69 -1.50 -11.20
C ASP A 144 10.66 -3.03 -11.28
N ALA A 145 11.16 -3.62 -12.37
CA ALA A 145 11.24 -5.07 -12.54
C ALA A 145 12.23 -5.74 -11.55
N ASP A 146 13.19 -4.97 -11.02
CA ASP A 146 14.22 -5.44 -10.09
C ASP A 146 13.83 -5.21 -8.61
N LEU A 147 12.60 -4.78 -8.33
CA LEU A 147 12.12 -4.60 -6.97
C LEU A 147 11.71 -5.95 -6.41
N ALA A 148 12.61 -6.54 -5.62
CA ALA A 148 12.31 -7.73 -4.82
C ALA A 148 11.33 -7.35 -3.71
N GLY A 149 10.04 -7.59 -3.95
CA GLY A 149 9.01 -7.44 -2.93
C GLY A 149 7.68 -7.93 -3.47
N ASP A 150 7.02 -8.81 -2.72
CA ASP A 150 5.58 -8.98 -2.89
C ASP A 150 4.88 -7.69 -2.46
N GLY A 151 3.62 -7.51 -2.86
CA GLY A 151 2.84 -6.33 -2.47
C GLY A 151 2.72 -6.17 -0.96
N LEU A 152 2.85 -7.29 -0.22
CA LEU A 152 2.71 -7.38 1.23
C LEU A 152 3.95 -6.85 1.98
N LEU A 153 5.11 -6.79 1.33
CA LEU A 153 6.38 -6.33 1.89
C LEU A 153 6.78 -7.05 3.20
N ARG A 154 6.54 -8.36 3.29
CA ARG A 154 6.88 -9.13 4.49
C ARG A 154 8.38 -9.01 4.81
N ASP A 155 8.70 -8.77 6.08
CA ASP A 155 10.05 -8.56 6.62
C ASP A 155 10.78 -7.30 6.08
N HIS A 156 10.11 -6.42 5.34
CA HIS A 156 10.73 -5.20 4.82
C HIS A 156 11.12 -4.24 5.96
N LEU A 157 12.39 -3.85 6.00
CA LEU A 157 12.93 -2.96 7.03
C LEU A 157 12.46 -1.51 6.82
N ILE A 158 11.91 -0.91 7.86
CA ILE A 158 11.57 0.51 7.91
C ILE A 158 12.79 1.27 8.43
N ASP A 159 13.62 1.78 7.50
CA ASP A 159 14.90 2.43 7.80
C ASP A 159 14.91 3.92 7.40
N PRO A 160 14.39 4.84 8.24
CA PRO A 160 14.44 6.27 7.95
C PRO A 160 15.86 6.82 7.67
N PRO A 161 16.92 6.42 8.42
CA PRO A 161 18.31 6.79 8.13
C PRO A 161 18.93 6.22 6.85
N ALA A 162 18.22 5.37 6.09
CA ALA A 162 18.76 4.78 4.87
C ALA A 162 19.29 5.89 3.93
N PRO A 163 20.51 5.75 3.38
CA PRO A 163 21.10 6.76 2.52
C PRO A 163 20.26 6.92 1.24
N CYS A 164 19.94 8.15 0.87
CA CYS A 164 19.19 8.45 -0.34
C CYS A 164 19.89 9.49 -1.22
N GLY A 165 19.49 9.52 -2.48
CA GLY A 165 19.96 10.52 -3.43
C GLY A 165 19.18 11.83 -3.34
N GLN A 166 19.54 12.77 -4.20
CA GLN A 166 18.95 14.10 -4.22
C GLN A 166 17.48 14.08 -4.65
N TRP A 167 17.10 13.20 -5.58
CA TRP A 167 15.74 13.17 -6.12
C TRP A 167 14.78 12.46 -5.20
N GLU A 168 15.24 11.39 -4.54
CA GLU A 168 14.47 10.78 -3.47
C GLU A 168 14.28 11.74 -2.30
N ALA A 169 15.33 12.46 -1.90
CA ALA A 169 15.22 13.49 -0.86
C ALA A 169 14.20 14.56 -1.24
N GLN A 170 14.24 15.06 -2.49
CA GLN A 170 13.28 16.04 -2.99
C GLN A 170 11.83 15.48 -2.99
N LEU A 171 11.63 14.22 -3.38
CA LEU A 171 10.32 13.58 -3.34
C LEU A 171 9.81 13.46 -1.91
N ARG A 172 10.65 12.98 -0.97
CA ARG A 172 10.29 12.89 0.45
C ARG A 172 9.91 14.28 1.00
N LEU A 173 10.67 15.33 0.67
CA LEU A 173 10.34 16.72 1.05
C LEU A 173 8.98 17.19 0.50
N ASN A 174 8.64 16.84 -0.74
CA ASN A 174 7.33 17.14 -1.33
C ASN A 174 6.18 16.42 -0.58
N LEU A 175 6.47 15.27 0.03
CA LEU A 175 5.50 14.42 0.72
C LEU A 175 5.32 14.76 2.21
N VAL A 176 6.35 15.32 2.87
CA VAL A 176 6.29 15.68 4.31
C VAL A 176 5.02 16.48 4.63
N GLY A 177 4.72 17.49 3.81
CA GLY A 177 3.52 18.34 3.95
C GLY A 177 2.33 17.94 3.08
N HIS A 178 2.36 16.77 2.42
CA HIS A 178 1.30 16.36 1.51
C HIS A 178 -0.03 16.18 2.23
N MET A 179 -1.06 16.84 1.70
CA MET A 179 -2.40 16.90 2.26
C MET A 179 -3.43 16.71 1.16
N PRO A 180 -4.58 16.08 1.45
CA PRO A 180 -5.72 16.12 0.56
C PRO A 180 -6.09 17.57 0.20
N PRO A 181 -6.36 17.87 -1.08
CA PRO A 181 -6.81 19.20 -1.49
C PRO A 181 -8.07 19.64 -0.73
N PRO A 182 -8.23 20.94 -0.45
CA PRO A 182 -9.47 21.44 0.15
C PRO A 182 -10.69 21.07 -0.70
N GLY A 183 -11.76 20.59 -0.04
CA GLY A 183 -13.02 20.24 -0.70
C GLY A 183 -13.07 18.88 -1.39
N THR A 184 -11.97 18.10 -1.44
CA THR A 184 -11.98 16.74 -2.01
C THR A 184 -12.28 15.65 -0.99
N VAL A 185 -12.19 15.97 0.30
CA VAL A 185 -12.50 15.08 1.43
C VAL A 185 -13.15 15.90 2.54
N PRO A 186 -13.89 15.26 3.48
CA PRO A 186 -14.44 15.95 4.65
C PRO A 186 -13.36 16.70 5.47
N ASP A 187 -13.76 17.77 6.14
CA ASP A 187 -12.82 18.61 6.91
C ASP A 187 -12.13 17.87 8.06
N GLN A 188 -12.81 16.88 8.66
CA GLN A 188 -12.26 16.00 9.68
C GLN A 188 -11.05 15.22 9.15
N VAL A 189 -11.16 14.60 7.96
CA VAL A 189 -10.04 13.89 7.30
C VAL A 189 -8.84 14.82 7.09
N ARG A 190 -9.08 16.08 6.73
CA ARG A 190 -8.00 17.07 6.59
C ARG A 190 -7.42 17.48 7.95
N ALA A 191 -8.22 17.58 8.99
CA ALA A 191 -7.74 17.89 10.33
C ALA A 191 -6.85 16.78 10.89
N GLU A 192 -7.25 15.53 10.69
CA GLU A 192 -6.48 14.34 11.08
C GLU A 192 -5.18 14.22 10.28
N ALA A 193 -5.21 14.43 8.95
CA ALA A 193 -3.99 14.47 8.14
C ALA A 193 -3.01 15.58 8.60
N ARG A 194 -3.52 16.76 8.98
CA ARG A 194 -2.69 17.83 9.56
C ARG A 194 -2.07 17.42 10.90
N HIS A 195 -2.82 16.68 11.72
CA HIS A 195 -2.30 16.15 12.97
C HIS A 195 -1.19 15.14 12.72
N ALA A 196 -1.41 14.20 11.80
CA ALA A 196 -0.42 13.19 11.39
C ALA A 196 0.89 13.81 10.90
N ILE A 197 0.84 14.86 10.07
CA ILE A 197 2.05 15.57 9.62
C ILE A 197 2.88 16.11 10.80
N ARG A 198 2.23 16.55 11.89
CA ARG A 198 2.94 17.09 13.06
C ARG A 198 3.51 16.00 13.96
N THR A 199 2.79 14.90 14.14
CA THR A 199 3.20 13.81 15.05
C THR A 199 4.12 12.79 14.38
N HIS A 200 3.99 12.63 13.06
CA HIS A 200 4.75 11.72 12.22
C HIS A 200 5.36 12.48 11.02
N PRO A 201 6.32 13.40 11.26
CA PRO A 201 6.89 14.24 10.23
C PRO A 201 7.85 13.49 9.28
N GLY A 202 8.37 12.34 9.71
CA GLY A 202 9.26 11.51 8.89
C GLY A 202 8.50 10.84 7.75
N VAL A 203 9.16 10.67 6.61
CA VAL A 203 8.60 9.98 5.44
C VAL A 203 9.63 9.01 4.89
N VAL A 204 9.21 7.76 4.72
CA VAL A 204 9.93 6.75 3.94
C VAL A 204 9.10 6.34 2.73
N LEU A 205 9.78 6.04 1.64
CA LEU A 205 9.17 5.48 0.45
C LEU A 205 9.22 3.96 0.53
N LEU A 206 8.12 3.31 0.20
CA LEU A 206 8.06 1.86 0.05
C LEU A 206 8.15 1.50 -1.44
N PRO A 207 8.52 0.25 -1.79
CA PRO A 207 8.38 -0.22 -3.17
C PRO A 207 6.99 0.10 -3.73
N PRO A 208 6.84 0.47 -5.01
CA PRO A 208 5.53 0.78 -5.58
C PRO A 208 4.67 -0.48 -5.71
N THR A 209 3.40 -0.27 -6.05
CA THR A 209 2.54 -1.27 -6.68
C THR A 209 2.06 -0.73 -8.02
N PHE A 210 1.31 -1.53 -8.77
CA PHE A 210 0.85 -1.18 -10.10
C PHE A 210 -0.66 -1.34 -10.19
N VAL A 211 -1.30 -0.43 -10.91
CA VAL A 211 -2.72 -0.51 -11.25
C VAL A 211 -2.88 -0.46 -12.76
N VAL A 212 -3.77 -1.28 -13.30
CA VAL A 212 -4.21 -1.15 -14.68
C VAL A 212 -5.49 -0.32 -14.69
N VAL A 213 -5.45 0.77 -15.44
CA VAL A 213 -6.63 1.58 -15.75
C VAL A 213 -7.07 1.35 -17.18
N GLU A 214 -8.37 1.34 -17.42
CA GLU A 214 -8.94 1.56 -18.74
C GLU A 214 -9.05 3.07 -18.98
N VAL A 215 -8.66 3.50 -20.17
CA VAL A 215 -8.72 4.88 -20.63
C VAL A 215 -9.92 5.01 -21.56
N ASP A 216 -10.90 5.79 -21.14
CA ASP A 216 -12.07 6.13 -21.96
C ASP A 216 -12.18 7.66 -22.08
N GLY A 217 -11.72 8.18 -23.22
CA GLY A 217 -11.62 9.62 -23.48
C GLY A 217 -10.76 10.33 -22.42
N ASP A 218 -11.40 11.20 -21.64
CA ASP A 218 -10.80 11.98 -20.55
C ASP A 218 -10.93 11.31 -19.17
N SER A 219 -11.45 10.07 -19.11
CA SER A 219 -11.68 9.33 -17.88
C SER A 219 -10.76 8.13 -17.74
N TRP A 220 -10.49 7.76 -16.48
CA TRP A 220 -9.70 6.59 -16.12
C TRP A 220 -10.48 5.73 -15.14
N ALA A 221 -10.67 4.46 -15.48
CA ALA A 221 -11.33 3.49 -14.61
C ALA A 221 -10.32 2.43 -14.14
N PRO A 222 -10.04 2.30 -12.83
CA PRO A 222 -9.19 1.22 -12.33
C PRO A 222 -9.88 -0.13 -12.54
N ILE A 223 -9.15 -1.10 -13.10
CA ILE A 223 -9.68 -2.44 -13.40
C ILE A 223 -9.11 -3.49 -12.45
N THR A 224 -7.78 -3.47 -12.26
CA THR A 224 -7.08 -4.43 -11.41
C THR A 224 -5.72 -3.88 -11.00
N GLY A 225 -5.08 -4.49 -9.99
CA GLY A 225 -3.74 -4.15 -9.53
C GLY A 225 -2.73 -5.27 -9.74
N GLY A 226 -1.48 -5.06 -9.35
CA GLY A 226 -0.43 -6.08 -9.30
C GLY A 226 0.81 -5.57 -8.55
N ASP A 227 1.61 -6.51 -8.07
CA ASP A 227 2.81 -6.21 -7.28
C ASP A 227 3.98 -5.75 -8.17
N ASP A 228 3.99 -6.26 -9.41
CA ASP A 228 4.90 -5.86 -10.47
C ASP A 228 4.13 -5.60 -11.80
N PRO A 229 4.75 -4.97 -12.81
CA PRO A 229 4.09 -4.64 -14.07
C PRO A 229 3.58 -5.86 -14.85
N ASN A 230 4.30 -6.98 -14.83
CA ASN A 230 3.89 -8.22 -15.50
C ASN A 230 2.72 -8.86 -14.76
N ASN A 231 2.76 -8.91 -13.43
CA ASN A 231 1.66 -9.40 -12.61
C ASN A 231 0.38 -8.59 -12.85
N ALA A 232 0.46 -7.27 -12.95
CA ALA A 232 -0.67 -6.41 -13.27
C ALA A 232 -1.27 -6.72 -14.66
N ARG A 233 -0.43 -6.96 -15.67
CA ARG A 233 -0.87 -7.38 -17.02
C ARG A 233 -1.52 -8.76 -17.00
N GLU A 234 -0.95 -9.73 -16.28
CA GLU A 234 -1.53 -11.06 -16.15
C GLU A 234 -2.88 -11.04 -15.44
N ARG A 235 -3.02 -10.22 -14.40
CA ARG A 235 -4.29 -10.01 -13.70
C ARG A 235 -5.31 -9.32 -14.59
N LEU A 236 -4.91 -8.39 -15.47
CA LEU A 236 -5.80 -7.82 -16.47
C LEU A 236 -6.31 -8.88 -17.45
N ALA A 237 -5.43 -9.75 -17.95
CA ALA A 237 -5.86 -10.86 -18.82
C ALA A 237 -6.84 -11.79 -18.07
N ARG A 238 -6.57 -12.08 -16.80
CA ARG A 238 -7.44 -12.91 -15.94
C ARG A 238 -8.75 -12.23 -15.57
N HIS A 239 -8.81 -10.90 -15.54
CA HIS A 239 -10.04 -10.15 -15.31
C HIS A 239 -11.11 -10.58 -16.32
N PHE A 240 -10.76 -10.63 -17.60
CA PHE A 240 -11.68 -11.00 -18.69
C PHE A 240 -12.14 -12.46 -18.67
N THR A 241 -11.28 -13.39 -18.29
CA THR A 241 -11.61 -14.84 -18.34
C THR A 241 -12.04 -15.42 -17.00
N GLY A 242 -11.95 -14.65 -15.92
CA GLY A 242 -12.18 -15.12 -14.56
C GLY A 242 -13.10 -14.23 -13.74
N LEU A 243 -12.71 -12.97 -13.53
CA LEU A 243 -13.45 -12.08 -12.63
C LEU A 243 -14.74 -11.55 -13.27
N LEU A 244 -14.65 -10.99 -14.48
CA LEU A 244 -15.77 -10.36 -15.17
C LEU A 244 -16.93 -11.34 -15.45
N PRO A 245 -16.71 -12.59 -15.91
CA PRO A 245 -17.79 -13.58 -16.04
C PRO A 245 -18.53 -13.84 -14.72
N ARG A 246 -17.78 -14.05 -13.63
CA ARG A 246 -18.36 -14.31 -12.31
C ARG A 246 -19.13 -13.11 -11.76
N LEU A 247 -18.63 -11.90 -12.02
CA LEU A 247 -19.31 -10.67 -11.63
C LEU A 247 -20.66 -10.54 -12.36
N ARG A 248 -20.67 -10.84 -13.67
CA ARG A 248 -21.88 -10.85 -14.50
C ARG A 248 -22.91 -11.89 -14.04
N GLU A 249 -22.45 -13.09 -13.71
CA GLU A 249 -23.28 -14.13 -13.09
C GLU A 249 -23.90 -13.65 -11.77
N PHE A 250 -23.09 -13.07 -10.87
CA PHE A 250 -23.56 -12.55 -9.59
C PHE A 250 -24.59 -11.42 -9.75
N GLN A 251 -24.44 -10.59 -10.80
CA GLN A 251 -25.37 -9.52 -11.15
C GLN A 251 -26.65 -10.02 -11.83
N GLY A 252 -26.79 -11.32 -12.07
CA GLY A 252 -27.96 -11.91 -12.72
C GLY A 252 -28.01 -11.71 -14.24
N ASP A 253 -26.89 -11.32 -14.86
CA ASP A 253 -26.76 -11.11 -16.30
C ASP A 253 -25.55 -11.90 -16.84
N PRO A 254 -25.63 -13.24 -16.84
CA PRO A 254 -24.51 -14.08 -17.25
C PRO A 254 -24.16 -13.86 -18.74
N ALA A 255 -22.87 -13.82 -19.03
CA ALA A 255 -22.38 -13.58 -20.38
C ALA A 255 -22.73 -14.74 -21.34
N GLY A 256 -23.16 -14.39 -22.55
CA GLY A 256 -23.41 -15.37 -23.60
C GLY A 256 -22.11 -15.98 -24.18
N PRO A 257 -22.19 -17.08 -24.94
CA PRO A 257 -21.01 -17.70 -25.55
C PRO A 257 -20.19 -16.77 -26.45
N GLY A 258 -20.83 -15.80 -27.12
CA GLY A 258 -20.16 -14.81 -27.95
C GLY A 258 -19.31 -13.83 -27.15
N GLU A 259 -19.83 -13.31 -26.04
CA GLU A 259 -19.09 -12.42 -25.12
C GLU A 259 -17.92 -13.14 -24.47
N LEU A 260 -18.12 -14.40 -24.04
CA LEU A 260 -17.05 -15.21 -23.46
C LEU A 260 -15.92 -15.47 -24.47
N ALA A 261 -16.25 -15.72 -25.73
CA ALA A 261 -15.26 -15.88 -26.80
C ALA A 261 -14.51 -14.57 -27.06
N GLU A 262 -15.20 -13.42 -27.03
CA GLU A 262 -14.59 -12.11 -27.15
C GLU A 262 -13.63 -11.82 -25.99
N TRP A 263 -14.05 -12.05 -24.74
CA TRP A 263 -13.20 -11.85 -23.56
C TRP A 263 -11.98 -12.77 -23.55
N THR A 264 -12.14 -13.99 -24.03
CA THR A 264 -11.01 -14.91 -24.24
C THR A 264 -10.03 -14.34 -25.25
N ALA A 265 -10.51 -13.83 -26.40
CA ALA A 265 -9.65 -13.20 -27.39
C ALA A 265 -8.94 -11.95 -26.83
N ILE A 266 -9.64 -11.09 -26.09
CA ILE A 266 -9.06 -9.93 -25.39
C ILE A 266 -7.94 -10.39 -24.45
N SER A 267 -8.18 -11.44 -23.65
CA SER A 267 -7.19 -11.99 -22.72
C SER A 267 -5.92 -12.46 -23.42
N GLU A 268 -6.05 -13.18 -24.54
CA GLU A 268 -4.90 -13.65 -25.32
C GLU A 268 -4.15 -12.50 -25.99
N GLU A 269 -4.85 -11.51 -26.53
CA GLU A 269 -4.24 -10.30 -27.09
C GLU A 269 -3.46 -9.50 -26.01
N ILE A 270 -4.01 -9.39 -24.80
CA ILE A 270 -3.32 -8.76 -23.65
C ILE A 270 -2.06 -9.53 -23.28
N LYS A 271 -2.10 -10.87 -23.20
CA LYS A 271 -0.93 -11.69 -22.88
C LYS A 271 0.17 -11.55 -23.95
N ALA A 272 -0.21 -11.44 -25.22
CA ALA A 272 0.71 -11.25 -26.34
C ALA A 272 1.27 -9.82 -26.42
N SER A 273 0.59 -8.84 -25.83
CA SER A 273 1.02 -7.44 -25.82
C SER A 273 2.27 -7.22 -24.94
N SER A 274 3.03 -6.16 -25.23
CA SER A 274 4.19 -5.76 -24.43
C SER A 274 4.11 -4.28 -24.07
N GLY A 275 4.80 -3.89 -22.99
CA GLY A 275 4.81 -2.51 -22.50
C GLY A 275 3.60 -2.16 -21.62
N HIS A 276 3.51 -0.89 -21.26
CA HIS A 276 2.55 -0.37 -20.28
C HIS A 276 1.27 0.21 -20.91
N ARG A 277 1.19 0.30 -22.25
CA ARG A 277 0.01 0.77 -22.99
C ARG A 277 -0.45 -0.36 -23.89
N ILE A 278 -1.65 -0.86 -23.65
CA ILE A 278 -2.22 -2.04 -24.31
C ILE A 278 -3.50 -1.59 -25.01
N VAL A 279 -3.56 -1.73 -26.33
CA VAL A 279 -4.76 -1.40 -27.12
C VAL A 279 -5.28 -2.67 -27.76
N VAL A 280 -6.45 -3.12 -27.35
CA VAL A 280 -7.08 -4.36 -27.83
C VAL A 280 -8.55 -4.07 -28.12
N ARG A 281 -9.00 -4.43 -29.32
CA ARG A 281 -10.40 -4.28 -29.75
C ARG A 281 -11.02 -2.91 -29.48
N GLY A 282 -10.25 -1.84 -29.70
CA GLY A 282 -10.71 -0.45 -29.50
C GLY A 282 -10.69 0.03 -28.05
N ARG A 283 -10.26 -0.80 -27.10
CA ARG A 283 -10.09 -0.44 -25.68
C ARG A 283 -8.63 -0.17 -25.39
N GLU A 284 -8.36 0.89 -24.63
CA GLU A 284 -7.01 1.24 -24.21
C GLU A 284 -6.83 1.01 -22.72
N PHE A 285 -5.85 0.20 -22.35
CA PHE A 285 -5.43 -0.04 -20.98
C PHE A 285 -4.05 0.54 -20.74
N ARG A 286 -3.83 1.11 -19.56
CA ARG A 286 -2.52 1.59 -19.13
C ARG A 286 -2.16 1.05 -17.76
N THR A 287 -0.96 0.48 -17.65
CA THR A 287 -0.34 0.19 -16.36
C THR A 287 0.24 1.48 -15.78
N VAL A 288 -0.15 1.79 -14.56
CA VAL A 288 0.22 2.99 -13.82
C VAL A 288 0.98 2.59 -12.56
N ARG A 289 2.07 3.30 -12.30
CA ARG A 289 2.89 3.13 -11.10
C ARG A 289 2.26 3.87 -9.93
N VAL A 290 1.91 3.13 -8.89
CA VAL A 290 1.38 3.68 -7.62
C VAL A 290 2.51 3.67 -6.61
N SER A 291 2.97 4.85 -6.23
CA SER A 291 3.98 5.01 -5.19
C SER A 291 3.34 4.90 -3.81
N ARG A 292 4.10 4.37 -2.86
CA ARG A 292 3.68 4.17 -1.48
C ARG A 292 4.61 4.94 -0.55
N MET A 293 4.05 5.57 0.47
CA MET A 293 4.82 6.16 1.56
C MET A 293 4.25 5.81 2.92
N MET A 294 5.13 5.81 3.92
CA MET A 294 4.75 5.65 5.32
C MET A 294 5.26 6.85 6.11
N ARG A 295 4.39 7.39 6.98
CA ARG A 295 4.76 8.46 7.90
C ARG A 295 5.34 7.87 9.18
N LEU A 296 6.37 8.52 9.70
CA LEU A 296 7.13 8.06 10.86
C LEU A 296 7.22 9.16 11.91
N GLY A 297 6.95 8.78 13.16
CA GLY A 297 7.08 9.61 14.33
C GLY A 297 8.16 9.10 15.27
N ARG A 298 8.30 9.78 16.40
CA ARG A 298 9.27 9.43 17.45
C ARG A 298 9.11 7.99 17.95
N ASP A 299 7.87 7.50 17.94
CA ASP A 299 7.49 6.19 18.44
C ASP A 299 7.26 5.16 17.32
N GLY A 300 7.71 5.44 16.10
CA GLY A 300 7.62 4.50 14.97
C GLY A 300 6.59 4.91 13.89
N PRO A 301 6.10 3.95 13.10
CA PRO A 301 5.20 4.23 11.98
C PRO A 301 3.82 4.71 12.44
N GLU A 302 3.18 5.55 11.61
CA GLU A 302 1.82 6.04 11.82
C GLU A 302 0.82 4.87 11.80
N GLY A 303 -0.07 4.83 12.80
CA GLY A 303 -1.21 3.91 12.83
C GLY A 303 -2.44 4.43 12.07
N PRO A 304 -3.56 3.70 12.13
CA PRO A 304 -4.85 4.17 11.61
C PRO A 304 -5.27 5.52 12.21
N ARG A 305 -6.00 6.31 11.43
CA ARG A 305 -6.66 7.53 11.88
C ARG A 305 -8.12 7.23 12.22
N PRO A 306 -8.78 8.02 13.09
CA PRO A 306 -10.20 7.83 13.39
C PRO A 306 -11.09 7.74 12.14
N CYS A 307 -10.83 8.57 11.11
CA CYS A 307 -11.61 8.53 9.87
C CYS A 307 -11.47 7.21 9.09
N ASP A 308 -10.38 6.46 9.31
CA ASP A 308 -10.14 5.17 8.66
C ASP A 308 -11.02 4.05 9.27
N GLU A 309 -11.49 4.20 10.52
CA GLU A 309 -12.45 3.28 11.16
C GLU A 309 -13.90 3.62 10.75
N GLU A 310 -14.21 4.92 10.70
CA GLU A 310 -15.56 5.45 10.44
C GLU A 310 -16.01 5.17 9.00
N SER A 311 -15.09 5.19 8.01
CA SER A 311 -15.41 4.88 6.62
C SER A 311 -15.87 3.44 6.38
N HIS A 312 -15.66 2.55 7.35
CA HIS A 312 -15.99 1.12 7.27
C HIS A 312 -16.97 0.65 8.36
N GLY A 313 -17.55 1.57 9.15
CA GLY A 313 -18.72 1.27 10.00
C GLY A 313 -18.43 0.62 11.35
N LEU A 314 -17.26 0.83 11.95
CA LEU A 314 -16.94 0.35 13.32
C LEU A 314 -17.11 1.43 14.40
N THR A 315 -18.21 2.18 14.33
CA THR A 315 -18.75 2.90 15.50
C THR A 315 -20.22 2.51 15.69
N GLY A 316 -20.44 1.37 16.36
CA GLY A 316 -21.70 1.12 17.04
C GLY A 316 -21.79 2.07 18.23
N ALA A 317 -22.72 3.02 18.15
CA ALA A 317 -22.96 4.04 19.14
C ALA A 317 -23.22 3.45 20.54
N ALA A 318 -22.40 3.85 21.52
CA ALA A 318 -22.93 4.14 22.84
C ALA A 318 -23.56 5.54 22.77
N GLU A 319 -24.89 5.61 22.68
CA GLU A 319 -25.80 6.66 23.18
C GLU A 319 -27.16 6.62 22.47
N ALA A 320 -28.12 5.89 23.06
CA ALA A 320 -29.51 6.29 23.39
C ALA A 320 -30.35 5.03 23.71
#